data_AF-A0AAW0G6Q7-F1
#
_entry.id   AF-A0AAW0G6Q7-F1
#
_cell.length_a   1.000
_cell.length_b   1.000
_cell.length_c   1.000
_cell.angle_alpha   90.00
_cell.angle_beta   90.00
_cell.angle_gamma   90.00
#
_symmetry.space_group_name_H-M   'P 1'
#
loop_
_entity.id
_entity.type
_entity.pdbx_description
1 polymer ?
#
loop_
_entity_poly.entity_id
_entity_poly.type
_entity_poly.pdbx_seq_one_letter_code
_entity_poly.pdbx_strand_id
1 'polypeptide(L)'
;MHTRRQPRVVSLQEGPSILQSPYPYNSPPPPLLPQPSQPPLFHAFPTFPTLPAFPSSPTTYYQYLPPGGPPRRPAHSFSVSPRSPAARLGVVPCQGCCPSPRRTRAASTNTAGIQFRRTGSTSGGGGRREPWEKMTKAYTWVLEQEIAEMSRKNEEAVKFILKQQQEREKKEDTFFTTITIEQGCDRGCFVDELFSEDEEDPRLTRRWQERMEKLVQEEVRRLASKRKDAERCRRSHETRKTRDHVTRERERAHEERRTKPRREDVERRAWEMYESRWNRITSSSDSVESSLKFNAIPWPMVHQPKSVADLTPAQISAFLFSSHHSEGQSRKERVKAALRRWHPDRFGRVLQRLTEGERGKVEEGSGVVVRCLNDLLEREG
;
A
#
# COMPACT_ATOMS: atom_id res chain seq x y z
N MET A 1 48.40 -43.91 9.98
CA MET A 1 47.14 -44.69 10.07
C MET A 1 45.97 -43.73 10.20
N HIS A 2 45.26 -43.45 9.11
CA HIS A 2 44.06 -42.61 9.09
C HIS A 2 42.98 -43.37 8.32
N THR A 3 41.92 -43.79 9.03
CA THR A 3 40.82 -44.56 8.47
C THR A 3 39.79 -43.63 7.83
N ARG A 4 39.64 -43.79 6.51
CA ARG A 4 38.72 -43.08 5.62
C ARG A 4 37.32 -43.66 5.81
N ARG A 5 36.39 -42.92 6.40
CA ARG A 5 34.96 -43.28 6.46
C ARG A 5 34.28 -42.97 5.12
N GLN A 6 33.77 -44.01 4.47
CA GLN A 6 32.89 -43.93 3.29
C GLN A 6 31.45 -43.54 3.71
N PRO A 7 30.73 -42.72 2.93
CA PRO A 7 29.32 -42.45 3.18
C PRO A 7 28.41 -43.59 2.70
N ARG A 8 27.46 -43.97 3.55
CA ARG A 8 26.38 -44.94 3.26
C ARG A 8 25.46 -44.41 2.16
N VAL A 9 25.34 -45.19 1.09
CA VAL A 9 24.27 -45.07 0.09
C VAL A 9 22.97 -45.55 0.75
N VAL A 10 21.98 -44.65 0.85
CA VAL A 10 20.63 -44.98 1.31
C VAL A 10 19.82 -45.38 0.08
N SER A 11 19.48 -46.67 -0.04
CA SER A 11 18.55 -47.18 -1.03
C SER A 11 17.16 -46.58 -0.82
N LEU A 12 16.67 -45.86 -1.84
CA LEU A 12 15.27 -45.46 -1.95
C LEU A 12 14.43 -46.71 -2.23
N GLN A 13 13.72 -47.15 -1.20
CA GLN A 13 12.79 -48.25 -1.23
C GLN A 13 11.48 -47.79 -1.90
N GLU A 14 10.92 -48.71 -2.67
CA GLU A 14 9.80 -48.62 -3.59
C GLU A 14 8.54 -47.97 -2.98
N GLY A 15 7.93 -47.07 -3.74
CA GLY A 15 6.63 -46.48 -3.42
C GLY A 15 5.48 -47.46 -3.68
N PRO A 16 4.38 -47.38 -2.90
CA PRO A 16 3.29 -48.35 -2.98
C PRO A 16 2.45 -48.16 -4.24
N SER A 17 2.15 -49.30 -4.87
CA SER A 17 1.20 -49.49 -5.96
C SER A 17 -0.15 -48.82 -5.67
N ILE A 18 -0.54 -47.91 -6.56
CA ILE A 18 -1.87 -47.32 -6.63
C ILE A 18 -2.83 -48.45 -7.08
N LEU A 19 -3.57 -49.01 -6.12
CA LEU A 19 -4.71 -49.88 -6.39
C LEU A 19 -5.76 -49.09 -7.17
N GLN A 20 -5.91 -49.43 -8.45
CA GLN A 20 -7.08 -49.08 -9.26
C GLN A 20 -8.31 -49.72 -8.60
N SER A 21 -9.21 -48.89 -8.10
CA SER A 21 -10.52 -49.30 -7.60
C SER A 21 -11.50 -49.43 -8.77
N PRO A 22 -12.12 -50.60 -9.00
CA PRO A 22 -13.15 -50.78 -10.01
C PRO A 22 -14.53 -50.74 -9.33
N TYR A 23 -15.06 -49.54 -9.10
CA TYR A 23 -16.48 -49.40 -8.77
C TYR A 23 -17.14 -48.42 -9.74
N PRO A 24 -18.05 -48.89 -10.61
CA PRO A 24 -18.94 -47.99 -11.34
C PRO A 24 -19.97 -47.46 -10.33
N TYR A 25 -19.79 -46.21 -9.89
CA TYR A 25 -20.81 -45.50 -9.13
C TYR A 25 -22.01 -45.21 -10.04
N ASN A 26 -22.97 -46.12 -10.06
CA ASN A 26 -24.35 -45.83 -10.43
C ASN A 26 -24.93 -44.91 -9.34
N SER A 27 -24.69 -43.61 -9.49
CA SER A 27 -25.30 -42.61 -8.61
C SER A 27 -26.77 -42.46 -9.01
N PRO A 28 -27.73 -42.61 -8.08
CA PRO A 28 -29.13 -42.32 -8.37
C PRO A 28 -29.30 -40.84 -8.74
N PRO A 29 -30.25 -40.49 -9.63
CA PRO A 29 -30.49 -39.11 -9.99
C PRO A 29 -30.90 -38.30 -8.75
N PRO A 30 -30.43 -37.05 -8.64
CA PRO A 30 -30.77 -36.20 -7.49
C PRO A 30 -32.28 -35.96 -7.45
N PRO A 31 -32.87 -35.83 -6.23
CA PRO A 31 -34.28 -35.53 -6.09
C PRO A 31 -34.62 -34.21 -6.78
N LEU A 32 -35.66 -34.23 -7.61
CA LEU A 32 -36.20 -33.07 -8.31
C LEU A 32 -36.57 -32.01 -7.26
N LEU A 33 -35.84 -30.89 -7.30
CA LEU A 33 -36.18 -29.72 -6.51
C LEU A 33 -37.58 -29.22 -6.93
N PRO A 34 -38.43 -28.82 -5.97
CA PRO A 34 -39.75 -28.29 -6.29
C PRO A 34 -39.60 -27.05 -7.16
N GLN A 35 -40.30 -27.04 -8.29
CA GLN A 35 -40.36 -25.89 -9.18
C GLN A 35 -40.92 -24.68 -8.42
N PRO A 36 -40.31 -23.50 -8.56
CA PRO A 36 -40.86 -22.29 -7.99
C PRO A 36 -42.22 -22.01 -8.65
N SER A 37 -43.26 -22.00 -7.83
CA SER A 37 -44.59 -21.54 -8.19
C SER A 37 -44.49 -20.16 -8.83
N GLN A 38 -45.11 -20.00 -10.01
CA GLN A 38 -45.20 -18.73 -10.70
C GLN A 38 -45.83 -17.68 -9.76
N PRO A 39 -45.29 -16.45 -9.70
CA PRO A 39 -45.93 -15.38 -8.96
C PRO A 39 -47.26 -15.01 -9.65
N PRO A 40 -48.32 -14.71 -8.88
CA PRO A 40 -49.59 -14.27 -9.45
C PRO A 40 -49.40 -12.94 -10.18
N LEU A 41 -50.05 -12.83 -11.34
CA LEU A 41 -50.21 -11.61 -12.12
C LEU A 41 -50.87 -10.54 -11.25
N PHE A 42 -50.08 -9.63 -10.70
CA PHE A 42 -50.59 -8.40 -10.09
C PHE A 42 -50.96 -7.41 -11.17
N HIS A 43 -52.27 -7.22 -11.30
CA HIS A 43 -52.89 -6.11 -12.01
C HIS A 43 -52.58 -4.76 -11.33
N ALA A 44 -52.47 -3.74 -12.18
CA ALA A 44 -52.65 -2.31 -11.91
C ALA A 44 -51.62 -1.61 -11.01
N PHE A 45 -50.72 -0.84 -11.66
CA PHE A 45 -50.04 0.29 -11.03
C PHE A 45 -51.06 1.42 -10.77
N PRO A 46 -51.09 2.01 -9.56
CA PRO A 46 -51.82 3.25 -9.34
C PRO A 46 -51.04 4.43 -9.93
N THR A 47 -51.78 5.30 -10.61
CA THR A 47 -51.36 6.57 -11.16
C THR A 47 -50.76 7.45 -10.04
N PHE A 48 -49.50 7.86 -10.20
CA PHE A 48 -48.88 8.84 -9.29
C PHE A 48 -49.50 10.22 -9.51
N PRO A 49 -49.83 10.98 -8.45
CA PRO A 49 -50.27 12.36 -8.60
C PRO A 49 -49.09 13.27 -8.95
N THR A 50 -49.32 14.12 -9.95
CA THR A 50 -48.48 15.22 -10.40
C THR A 50 -48.08 16.13 -9.23
N LEU A 51 -46.79 16.33 -9.04
CA LEU A 51 -46.24 17.29 -8.08
C LEU A 51 -46.52 18.74 -8.54
N PRO A 52 -46.91 19.67 -7.64
CA PRO A 52 -47.06 21.07 -8.00
C PRO A 52 -45.71 21.77 -8.13
N ALA A 53 -45.68 22.74 -9.04
CA ALA A 53 -44.53 23.57 -9.38
C ALA A 53 -44.03 24.42 -8.19
N PHE A 54 -42.71 24.51 -8.06
CA PHE A 54 -42.03 25.43 -7.15
C PHE A 54 -42.18 26.88 -7.64
N PRO A 55 -42.60 27.84 -6.78
CA PRO A 55 -42.46 29.25 -7.09
C PRO A 55 -41.06 29.75 -6.76
N SER A 56 -40.50 30.46 -7.72
CA SER A 56 -39.31 31.30 -7.64
C SER A 56 -39.62 32.60 -6.91
N SER A 57 -38.87 32.90 -5.84
CA SER A 57 -38.16 34.19 -5.60
C SER A 57 -37.84 34.41 -4.11
N PRO A 58 -36.70 35.05 -3.77
CA PRO A 58 -36.31 35.38 -2.40
C PRO A 58 -36.75 36.80 -2.03
N THR A 59 -37.39 36.99 -0.89
CA THR A 59 -37.64 38.34 -0.35
C THR A 59 -37.59 38.30 1.17
N THR A 60 -36.56 38.94 1.70
CA THR A 60 -36.54 39.72 2.95
C THR A 60 -36.85 39.01 4.26
N TYR A 61 -35.81 38.77 5.06
CA TYR A 61 -35.93 38.81 6.51
C TYR A 61 -34.71 39.53 7.11
N TYR A 62 -34.93 40.78 7.50
CA TYR A 62 -34.12 41.55 8.43
C TYR A 62 -34.82 41.51 9.80
N GLN A 63 -34.05 41.79 10.87
CA GLN A 63 -34.45 41.91 12.29
C GLN A 63 -34.50 40.56 13.02
N TYR A 64 -33.76 40.30 14.10
CA TYR A 64 -33.38 41.14 15.23
C TYR A 64 -32.01 40.73 15.80
N LEU A 65 -31.18 41.71 16.20
CA LEU A 65 -30.03 41.53 17.10
C LEU A 65 -30.21 42.45 18.32
N PRO A 66 -29.97 41.99 19.56
CA PRO A 66 -30.03 42.83 20.76
C PRO A 66 -28.75 43.68 20.94
N PRO A 67 -28.85 44.85 21.61
CA PRO A 67 -27.72 45.76 21.79
C PRO A 67 -26.96 45.46 23.10
N GLY A 68 -25.63 45.53 23.08
CA GLY A 68 -24.84 45.54 24.30
C GLY A 68 -23.39 45.10 24.12
N GLY A 69 -22.53 46.00 23.66
CA GLY A 69 -21.07 45.81 23.62
C GLY A 69 -20.32 47.15 23.71
N PRO A 70 -19.27 47.27 24.55
CA PRO A 70 -18.58 48.52 24.89
C PRO A 70 -17.62 49.04 23.78
N PRO A 71 -17.13 50.29 23.89
CA PRO A 71 -16.58 51.03 22.75
C PRO A 71 -15.21 50.54 22.26
N ARG A 72 -15.04 50.67 20.94
CA ARG A 72 -13.85 50.39 20.13
C ARG A 72 -12.65 51.28 20.50
N ARG A 73 -11.47 50.69 20.57
CA ARG A 73 -10.17 51.35 20.32
C ARG A 73 -9.85 51.32 18.81
N PRO A 74 -9.08 52.30 18.28
CA PRO A 74 -8.85 52.45 16.85
C PRO A 74 -7.85 51.42 16.29
N ALA A 75 -8.01 51.21 14.99
CA ALA A 75 -7.40 50.19 14.17
C ALA A 75 -5.90 50.41 13.89
N HIS A 76 -5.14 49.32 13.88
CA HIS A 76 -4.01 49.15 12.97
C HIS A 76 -4.27 47.93 12.09
N SER A 77 -4.44 48.21 10.81
CA SER A 77 -4.64 47.29 9.71
C SER A 77 -3.33 46.58 9.35
N PHE A 78 -3.30 45.25 9.46
CA PHE A 78 -2.42 44.42 8.64
C PHE A 78 -3.22 43.29 7.99
N SER A 79 -3.28 43.38 6.67
CA SER A 79 -3.81 42.38 5.74
C SER A 79 -2.82 41.23 5.62
N VAL A 80 -3.24 40.00 5.97
CA VAL A 80 -2.62 38.77 5.47
C VAL A 80 -3.71 37.74 5.21
N SER A 81 -3.84 37.32 3.95
CA SER A 81 -4.74 36.26 3.49
C SER A 81 -4.44 34.89 4.12
N PRO A 82 -5.45 34.04 4.38
CA PRO A 82 -5.20 32.65 4.75
C PRO A 82 -5.14 31.76 3.49
N ARG A 83 -3.98 31.16 3.24
CA ARG A 83 -3.87 29.94 2.44
C ARG A 83 -4.00 28.73 3.38
N SER A 84 -4.98 27.87 3.12
CA SER A 84 -5.09 26.52 3.68
C SER A 84 -3.79 25.72 3.50
N PRO A 85 -3.46 24.84 4.46
CA PRO A 85 -3.36 23.43 4.08
C PRO A 85 -3.71 22.43 5.21
N ALA A 86 -4.38 21.33 4.88
CA ALA A 86 -4.25 20.04 5.58
C ALA A 86 -4.90 18.96 4.69
N ALA A 87 -4.11 18.17 3.96
CA ALA A 87 -3.40 16.96 4.42
C ALA A 87 -4.28 15.70 4.40
N ARG A 88 -4.17 14.95 3.30
CA ARG A 88 -4.45 13.51 3.22
C ARG A 88 -3.16 12.82 2.76
N LEU A 89 -2.47 12.18 3.70
CA LEU A 89 -1.51 11.10 3.49
C LEU A 89 -1.84 10.10 4.63
N GLY A 90 -2.17 8.84 4.40
CA GLY A 90 -1.44 7.88 3.57
C GLY A 90 -0.61 6.99 4.50
N VAL A 91 -1.26 6.28 5.42
CA VAL A 91 -0.61 5.39 6.40
C VAL A 91 -0.19 4.09 5.69
N VAL A 92 1.12 3.84 5.63
CA VAL A 92 1.74 2.57 5.22
C VAL A 92 1.93 1.70 6.47
N PRO A 93 1.54 0.41 6.49
CA PRO A 93 1.83 -0.48 7.61
C PRO A 93 3.23 -1.10 7.49
N CYS A 94 4.08 -0.87 8.49
CA CYS A 94 5.31 -1.63 8.70
C CYS A 94 4.97 -3.05 9.20
N GLN A 95 5.35 -4.06 8.43
CA GLN A 95 5.43 -5.45 8.88
C GLN A 95 6.87 -5.75 9.32
N GLY A 96 7.00 -6.40 10.48
CA GLY A 96 8.11 -7.32 10.72
C GLY A 96 9.12 -6.89 11.79
N CYS A 97 9.29 -7.80 12.75
CA CYS A 97 10.46 -7.97 13.63
C CYS A 97 10.48 -7.18 14.95
N CYS A 98 9.70 -7.64 15.93
CA CYS A 98 10.10 -7.57 17.34
C CYS A 98 10.72 -8.92 17.76
N PRO A 99 11.97 -8.97 18.23
CA PRO A 99 12.40 -10.03 19.14
C PRO A 99 12.41 -9.54 20.60
N SER A 100 11.93 -10.41 21.49
CA SER A 100 11.88 -10.25 22.94
C SER A 100 13.24 -9.91 23.60
N PRO A 101 13.23 -9.30 24.80
CA PRO A 101 14.44 -8.86 25.47
C PRO A 101 15.13 -10.04 26.19
N ARG A 102 16.34 -10.39 25.75
CA ARG A 102 17.29 -11.18 26.55
C ARG A 102 18.14 -10.23 27.38
N ARG A 103 18.08 -10.39 28.70
CA ARG A 103 19.02 -9.81 29.67
C ARG A 103 20.46 -10.20 29.30
N THR A 104 21.33 -9.22 29.12
CA THR A 104 22.79 -9.39 29.30
C THR A 104 23.38 -8.19 30.02
N ARG A 105 23.66 -8.44 31.29
CA ARG A 105 24.85 -8.10 32.08
C ARG A 105 25.82 -7.06 31.47
N ALA A 106 26.06 -6.02 32.24
CA ALA A 106 27.11 -5.03 32.03
C ALA A 106 28.50 -5.68 31.99
N ALA A 107 29.29 -5.28 30.98
CA ALA A 107 30.75 -5.37 30.99
C ALA A 107 31.30 -4.17 30.21
N SER A 108 31.79 -3.20 30.98
CA SER A 108 32.76 -2.19 30.56
C SER A 108 34.03 -2.90 30.10
N THR A 109 34.55 -2.54 28.92
CA THR A 109 35.99 -2.32 28.65
C THR A 109 36.24 -1.99 27.16
N ASN A 110 37.03 -0.94 26.96
CA ASN A 110 38.02 -0.73 25.89
C ASN A 110 37.57 -0.62 24.43
N THR A 111 37.37 0.64 24.04
CA THR A 111 37.60 1.19 22.70
C THR A 111 39.07 0.99 22.29
N ALA A 112 39.37 -0.09 21.58
CA ALA A 112 40.59 -0.26 20.80
C ALA A 112 40.23 -0.26 19.31
N GLY A 113 40.92 0.59 18.55
CA GLY A 113 40.55 0.98 17.19
C GLY A 113 40.59 -0.15 16.16
N ILE A 114 39.53 -0.21 15.36
CA ILE A 114 39.52 -0.90 14.07
C ILE A 114 39.75 0.17 13.01
N GLN A 115 41.02 0.35 12.63
CA GLN A 115 41.41 1.15 11.48
C GLN A 115 41.10 0.38 10.20
N PHE A 116 39.96 0.66 9.57
CA PHE A 116 39.72 0.25 8.19
C PHE A 116 40.55 1.15 7.26
N ARG A 117 41.71 0.64 6.80
CA ARG A 117 42.46 1.22 5.68
C ARG A 117 41.60 1.11 4.41
N ARG A 118 40.92 2.21 4.04
CA ARG A 118 40.48 2.45 2.66
C ARG A 118 41.69 2.88 1.84
N THR A 119 42.20 1.99 1.01
CA THR A 119 43.10 2.36 -0.07
C THR A 119 42.33 3.22 -1.07
N GLY A 120 42.83 4.44 -1.28
CA GLY A 120 42.29 5.41 -2.21
C GLY A 120 42.44 4.92 -3.64
N SER A 121 41.32 4.85 -4.37
CA SER A 121 41.31 4.90 -5.83
C SER A 121 40.76 6.27 -6.21
N THR A 122 41.70 7.18 -6.46
CA THR A 122 41.46 8.55 -6.88
C THR A 122 41.13 8.55 -8.37
N SER A 123 39.93 8.12 -8.75
CA SER A 123 39.41 8.41 -10.10
C SER A 123 38.66 9.72 -10.06
N GLY A 124 39.29 10.76 -10.60
CA GLY A 124 38.72 12.09 -10.81
C GLY A 124 37.63 12.10 -11.86
N GLY A 125 36.51 11.42 -11.59
CA GLY A 125 35.28 11.57 -12.33
C GLY A 125 34.51 12.76 -11.78
N GLY A 126 34.43 13.85 -12.55
CA GLY A 126 33.51 14.97 -12.32
C GLY A 126 32.06 14.49 -12.37
N GLY A 127 31.63 13.82 -11.30
CA GLY A 127 30.33 13.20 -11.17
C GLY A 127 29.26 14.27 -11.08
N ARG A 128 28.41 14.33 -12.11
CA ARG A 128 27.09 14.96 -12.01
C ARG A 128 26.38 14.31 -10.82
N ARG A 129 26.39 14.97 -9.66
CA ARG A 129 25.62 14.54 -8.48
C ARG A 129 24.18 14.34 -8.94
N GLU A 130 23.70 13.11 -8.83
CA GLU A 130 22.39 12.74 -9.35
C GLU A 130 21.31 13.54 -8.62
N PRO A 131 20.33 14.15 -9.33
CA PRO A 131 19.30 15.00 -8.72
C PRO A 131 18.53 14.36 -7.56
N TRP A 132 18.42 13.02 -7.53
CA TRP A 132 17.77 12.30 -6.45
C TRP A 132 18.58 12.35 -5.13
N GLU A 133 19.90 12.49 -5.16
CA GLU A 133 20.74 12.60 -3.96
C GLU A 133 20.41 13.89 -3.17
N LYS A 134 20.09 14.97 -3.89
CA LYS A 134 19.60 16.22 -3.28
C LYS A 134 18.22 16.03 -2.65
N MET A 135 17.35 15.26 -3.30
CA MET A 135 16.01 14.98 -2.82
C MET A 135 16.03 14.09 -1.57
N THR A 136 16.85 13.04 -1.55
CA THR A 136 17.04 12.19 -0.36
C THR A 136 17.52 13.02 0.83
N LYS A 137 18.51 13.90 0.62
CA LYS A 137 18.98 14.80 1.69
C LYS A 137 17.88 15.72 2.22
N ALA A 138 17.03 16.25 1.33
CA ALA A 138 15.89 17.06 1.75
C ALA A 138 14.88 16.26 2.58
N TYR A 139 14.56 15.02 2.19
CA TYR A 139 13.65 14.17 2.97
C TYR A 139 14.25 13.75 4.32
N THR A 140 15.53 13.40 4.35
CA THR A 140 16.22 13.07 5.61
C THR A 140 16.18 14.26 6.57
N TRP A 141 16.46 15.47 6.08
CA TRP A 141 16.40 16.68 6.90
C TRP A 141 14.99 16.97 7.44
N VAL A 142 13.94 16.81 6.62
CA VAL A 142 12.54 16.99 7.05
C VAL A 142 12.17 15.99 8.15
N LEU A 143 12.54 14.71 7.98
CA LEU A 143 12.27 13.68 8.98
C LEU A 143 13.05 13.92 10.28
N GLU A 144 14.32 14.32 10.19
CA GLU A 144 15.12 14.70 11.37
C GLU A 144 14.48 15.87 12.12
N GLN A 145 13.96 16.86 11.40
CA GLN A 145 13.29 18.01 11.99
C GLN A 145 11.97 17.61 12.69
N GLU A 146 11.19 16.72 12.08
CA GLU A 146 9.93 16.21 12.64
C GLU A 146 10.20 15.35 13.89
N ILE A 147 11.24 14.51 13.88
CA ILE A 147 11.68 13.73 15.04
C ILE A 147 12.13 14.68 16.17
N ALA A 148 12.90 15.72 15.85
CA ALA A 148 13.35 16.69 16.85
C ALA A 148 12.18 17.50 17.44
N GLU A 149 11.16 17.82 16.65
CA GLU A 149 9.94 18.47 17.14
C GLU A 149 9.13 17.53 18.05
N MET A 150 8.94 16.28 17.65
CA MET A 150 8.25 15.26 18.45
C MET A 150 8.96 14.98 19.77
N SER A 151 10.30 14.92 19.78
CA SER A 151 11.08 14.77 21.01
C SER A 151 10.90 15.95 21.97
N ARG A 152 10.89 17.19 21.47
CA ARG A 152 10.62 18.38 22.30
C ARG A 152 9.23 18.35 22.92
N LYS A 153 8.20 18.00 22.15
CA LYS A 153 6.83 17.85 22.68
C LYS A 153 6.74 16.73 23.71
N ASN A 154 7.47 15.63 23.52
CA ASN A 154 7.52 14.53 24.49
C ASN A 154 8.22 14.96 25.79
N GLU A 155 9.32 15.71 25.71
CA GLU A 155 9.98 16.28 26.89
C GLU A 155 9.07 17.25 27.67
N GLU A 156 8.31 18.10 26.97
CA GLU A 156 7.31 18.98 27.58
C GLU A 156 6.21 18.19 28.29
N ALA A 157 5.71 17.11 27.67
CA ALA A 157 4.72 16.23 28.28
C ALA A 157 5.27 15.55 29.55
N VAL A 158 6.52 15.07 29.52
CA VAL A 158 7.18 14.46 30.69
C VAL A 158 7.37 15.50 31.81
N LYS A 159 7.84 16.72 31.49
CA LYS A 159 7.97 17.81 32.46
C LYS A 159 6.63 18.19 33.08
N PHE A 160 5.57 18.23 32.27
CA PHE A 160 4.22 18.49 32.75
C PHE A 160 3.75 17.42 33.73
N ILE A 161 3.97 16.14 33.42
CA ILE A 161 3.63 15.02 34.32
C ILE A 161 4.39 15.13 35.65
N LEU A 162 5.70 15.38 35.61
CA LEU A 162 6.53 15.53 36.81
C LEU A 162 6.07 16.72 37.67
N LYS A 163 5.75 17.85 37.03
CA LYS A 163 5.22 19.03 37.73
C LYS A 163 3.88 18.73 38.40
N GLN A 164 3.00 18.00 37.72
CA GLN A 164 1.72 17.58 38.31
C GLN A 164 1.90 16.63 39.50
N GLN A 165 2.90 15.75 39.46
CA GLN A 165 3.25 14.91 40.61
C GLN A 165 3.74 15.75 41.79
N GLN A 166 4.68 16.68 41.57
CA GLN A 166 5.18 17.56 42.64
C GLN A 166 4.09 18.47 43.23
N GLU A 167 3.18 18.99 42.42
CA GLU A 167 2.04 19.78 42.91
C GLU A 167 1.08 18.92 43.74
N ARG A 168 0.91 17.65 43.40
CA ARG A 168 0.12 16.71 44.19
C ARG A 168 0.80 16.42 45.53
N GLU A 169 2.08 16.10 45.52
CA GLU A 169 2.87 15.85 46.75
C GLU A 169 2.84 17.07 47.69
N LYS A 170 3.04 18.28 47.14
CA LYS A 170 2.92 19.51 47.94
C LYS A 170 1.52 19.70 48.51
N LYS A 171 0.48 19.40 47.74
CA LYS A 171 -0.90 19.47 48.23
C LYS A 171 -1.13 18.44 49.34
N GLU A 172 -0.64 17.23 49.19
CA GLU A 172 -0.70 16.18 50.22
C GLU A 172 0.05 16.61 51.49
N ASP A 173 1.27 17.13 51.38
CA ASP A 173 2.05 17.67 52.52
C ASP A 173 1.33 18.83 53.22
N THR A 174 0.79 19.79 52.45
CA THR A 174 0.03 20.91 53.03
C THR A 174 -1.28 20.44 53.66
N PHE A 175 -1.94 19.45 53.08
CA PHE A 175 -3.17 18.88 53.60
C PHE A 175 -2.91 18.16 54.94
N PHE A 176 -1.87 17.34 55.01
CA PHE A 176 -1.43 16.71 56.26
C PHE A 176 -1.04 17.76 57.31
N THR A 177 -0.27 18.78 56.95
CA THR A 177 0.15 19.84 57.87
C THR A 177 -1.05 20.65 58.40
N THR A 178 -2.02 20.96 57.54
CA THR A 178 -3.21 21.74 57.93
C THR A 178 -4.08 20.96 58.90
N ILE A 179 -4.28 19.66 58.65
CA ILE A 179 -5.00 18.77 59.57
C ILE A 179 -4.32 18.72 60.94
N THR A 180 -2.99 18.72 61.00
CA THR A 180 -2.26 18.71 62.28
C THR A 180 -2.40 20.03 63.06
N ILE A 181 -2.49 21.18 62.38
CA ILE A 181 -2.56 22.50 63.05
C ILE A 181 -3.98 22.81 63.56
N GLU A 182 -5.03 22.46 62.81
CA GLU A 182 -6.43 22.76 63.23
C GLU A 182 -6.87 21.97 64.47
N GLN A 183 -6.19 20.88 64.84
CA GLN A 183 -6.49 20.11 66.05
C GLN A 183 -5.80 20.65 67.33
N GLY A 184 -5.00 21.72 67.25
CA GLY A 184 -4.47 22.39 68.45
C GLY A 184 -3.54 21.54 69.32
N CYS A 185 -3.00 20.44 68.81
CA CYS A 185 -2.06 19.59 69.53
C CYS A 185 -0.63 20.16 69.44
N ASP A 186 -0.05 20.47 70.60
CA ASP A 186 1.33 20.89 70.75
C ASP A 186 2.27 19.80 70.21
N ARG A 187 3.22 20.19 69.34
CA ARG A 187 4.01 19.30 68.46
C ARG A 187 4.90 18.32 69.24
N GLY A 188 5.03 18.48 70.56
CA GLY A 188 5.81 17.65 71.47
C GLY A 188 5.01 16.66 72.33
N CYS A 189 3.67 16.72 72.37
CA CYS A 189 2.86 15.89 73.27
C CYS A 189 2.19 14.69 72.58
N PHE A 190 2.14 14.68 71.24
CA PHE A 190 1.36 13.69 70.49
C PHE A 190 2.12 12.41 70.11
N VAL A 191 3.45 12.38 70.29
CA VAL A 191 4.21 11.15 70.01
C VAL A 191 4.16 10.17 71.20
N ASP A 192 3.62 10.56 72.35
CA ASP A 192 3.43 9.66 73.51
C ASP A 192 1.95 9.38 73.83
N GLU A 193 1.02 10.27 73.47
CA GLU A 193 -0.43 10.10 73.70
C GLU A 193 -1.24 9.75 72.42
N LEU A 194 -0.58 9.57 71.27
CA LEU A 194 -1.15 8.88 70.10
C LEU A 194 -0.59 7.46 69.91
N PHE A 195 0.33 7.04 70.79
CA PHE A 195 0.62 5.63 71.04
C PHE A 195 0.02 5.15 72.35
N SER A 196 -0.77 6.00 73.03
CA SER A 196 -1.86 5.49 73.86
C SER A 196 -2.71 4.64 72.93
N GLU A 197 -2.63 3.33 73.13
CA GLU A 197 -3.52 2.31 72.58
C GLU A 197 -4.96 2.64 73.04
N ASP A 198 -5.53 3.76 72.58
CA ASP A 198 -6.95 3.81 72.34
C ASP A 198 -7.17 2.60 71.44
N GLU A 199 -7.72 1.55 72.03
CA GLU A 199 -8.22 0.38 71.35
C GLU A 199 -9.13 0.91 70.22
N GLU A 200 -8.54 1.19 69.05
CA GLU A 200 -9.26 1.57 67.85
C GLU A 200 -10.31 0.48 67.69
N ASP A 201 -11.57 0.83 67.96
CA ASP A 201 -12.65 -0.15 68.03
C ASP A 201 -12.52 -1.07 66.81
N PRO A 202 -12.13 -2.35 66.99
CA PRO A 202 -11.80 -3.23 65.88
C PRO A 202 -12.96 -3.37 64.88
N ARG A 203 -14.17 -2.99 65.30
CA ARG A 203 -15.38 -2.92 64.49
C ARG A 203 -15.36 -1.76 63.48
N LEU A 204 -14.83 -0.60 63.82
CA LEU A 204 -14.71 0.56 62.91
C LEU A 204 -13.69 0.28 61.81
N THR A 205 -12.51 -0.22 62.19
CA THR A 205 -11.46 -0.61 61.24
C THR A 205 -11.94 -1.71 60.30
N ARG A 206 -12.67 -2.71 60.81
CA ARG A 206 -13.31 -3.75 59.98
C ARG A 206 -14.34 -3.17 59.01
N ARG A 207 -15.25 -2.30 59.47
CA ARG A 207 -16.24 -1.63 58.59
C ARG A 207 -15.60 -0.74 57.53
N TRP A 208 -14.45 -0.15 57.83
CA TRP A 208 -13.68 0.63 56.88
C TRP A 208 -13.00 -0.28 55.85
N GLN A 209 -12.34 -1.35 56.28
CA GLN A 209 -11.73 -2.35 55.41
C GLN A 209 -12.76 -2.98 54.46
N GLU A 210 -13.93 -3.37 54.97
CA GLU A 210 -15.02 -3.92 54.14
C GLU A 210 -15.53 -2.92 53.10
N ARG A 211 -15.63 -1.62 53.45
CA ARG A 211 -16.02 -0.56 52.50
C ARG A 211 -14.95 -0.36 51.43
N MET A 212 -13.69 -0.32 51.83
CA MET A 212 -12.55 -0.20 50.91
C MET A 212 -12.45 -1.41 49.98
N GLU A 213 -12.62 -2.62 50.50
CA GLU A 213 -12.62 -3.85 49.70
C GLU A 213 -13.77 -3.85 48.67
N LYS A 214 -14.97 -3.42 49.07
CA LYS A 214 -16.10 -3.27 48.14
C LYS A 214 -15.80 -2.28 47.01
N LEU A 215 -15.21 -1.12 47.33
CA LEU A 215 -14.81 -0.13 46.34
C LEU A 215 -13.75 -0.67 45.38
N VAL A 216 -12.73 -1.36 45.92
CA VAL A 216 -11.70 -2.01 45.10
C VAL A 216 -12.31 -3.10 44.22
N GLN A 217 -13.21 -3.92 44.76
CA GLN A 217 -13.87 -4.98 44.01
C GLN A 217 -14.76 -4.43 42.89
N GLU A 218 -15.50 -3.35 43.16
CA GLU A 218 -16.30 -2.64 42.17
C GLU A 218 -15.41 -2.02 41.08
N GLU A 219 -14.31 -1.40 41.45
CA GLU A 219 -13.37 -0.81 40.49
C GLU A 219 -12.69 -1.89 39.63
N VAL A 220 -12.34 -3.03 40.21
CA VAL A 220 -11.85 -4.20 39.48
C VAL A 220 -12.91 -4.71 38.48
N ARG A 221 -14.19 -4.81 38.89
CA ARG A 221 -15.28 -5.18 37.98
C ARG A 221 -15.45 -4.17 36.85
N ARG A 222 -15.38 -2.87 37.16
CA ARG A 222 -15.46 -1.78 36.17
C ARG A 222 -14.34 -1.85 35.15
N LEU A 223 -13.11 -2.05 35.59
CA LEU A 223 -11.94 -2.21 34.72
C LEU A 223 -12.02 -3.49 33.89
N ALA A 224 -12.47 -4.60 34.48
CA ALA A 224 -12.69 -5.86 33.75
C ALA A 224 -13.73 -5.69 32.64
N SER A 225 -14.84 -5.00 32.91
CA SER A 225 -15.84 -4.68 31.88
C SER A 225 -15.25 -3.82 30.75
N LYS A 226 -14.54 -2.74 31.09
CA LYS A 226 -13.85 -1.89 30.09
C LYS A 226 -12.87 -2.66 29.23
N ARG A 227 -12.07 -3.57 29.82
CA ARG A 227 -11.14 -4.44 29.07
C ARG A 227 -11.89 -5.36 28.11
N LYS A 228 -12.99 -5.97 28.56
CA LYS A 228 -13.82 -6.85 27.73
C LYS A 228 -14.43 -6.11 26.55
N ASP A 229 -14.92 -4.89 26.77
CA ASP A 229 -15.52 -4.08 25.71
C ASP A 229 -14.47 -3.59 24.71
N ALA A 230 -13.31 -3.14 25.19
CA ALA A 230 -12.16 -2.79 24.34
C ALA A 230 -11.70 -3.98 23.48
N GLU A 231 -11.69 -5.19 24.05
CA GLU A 231 -11.37 -6.40 23.31
C GLU A 231 -12.43 -6.75 22.25
N ARG A 232 -13.72 -6.60 22.55
CA ARG A 232 -14.80 -6.77 21.55
C ARG A 232 -14.66 -5.76 20.41
N CYS A 233 -14.40 -4.49 20.72
CA CYS A 233 -14.15 -3.45 19.72
C CYS A 233 -12.94 -3.79 18.85
N ARG A 234 -11.83 -4.24 19.45
CA ARG A 234 -10.63 -4.66 18.71
C ARG A 234 -10.93 -5.82 17.75
N ARG A 235 -11.58 -6.88 18.25
CA ARG A 235 -11.96 -8.04 17.42
C ARG A 235 -12.90 -7.65 16.27
N SER A 236 -13.92 -6.84 16.54
CA SER A 236 -14.85 -6.35 15.50
C SER A 236 -14.13 -5.54 14.43
N HIS A 237 -13.21 -4.65 14.83
CA HIS A 237 -12.39 -3.87 13.90
C HIS A 237 -11.47 -4.77 13.05
N GLU A 238 -10.82 -5.76 13.66
CA GLU A 238 -9.98 -6.73 12.94
C GLU A 238 -10.80 -7.54 11.93
N THR A 239 -11.97 -8.06 12.32
CA THR A 239 -12.88 -8.78 11.41
C THR A 239 -13.36 -7.89 10.26
N ARG A 240 -13.70 -6.63 10.53
CA ARG A 240 -14.07 -5.68 9.47
C ARG A 240 -12.91 -5.44 8.51
N LYS A 241 -11.70 -5.24 9.03
CA LYS A 241 -10.50 -5.02 8.24
C LYS A 241 -10.17 -6.22 7.34
N THR A 242 -10.26 -7.45 7.86
CA THR A 242 -10.04 -8.66 7.06
C THR A 242 -11.12 -8.84 6.00
N ARG A 243 -12.39 -8.60 6.34
CA ARG A 243 -13.50 -8.64 5.39
C ARG A 243 -13.30 -7.63 4.26
N ASP A 244 -13.00 -6.38 4.59
CA ASP A 244 -12.80 -5.32 3.61
C ASP A 244 -11.58 -5.61 2.72
N HIS A 245 -10.52 -6.21 3.26
CA HIS A 245 -9.37 -6.66 2.47
C HIS A 245 -9.75 -7.77 1.48
N VAL A 246 -10.45 -8.81 1.94
CA VAL A 246 -10.92 -9.91 1.07
C VAL A 246 -11.87 -9.40 -0.02
N THR A 247 -12.76 -8.47 0.31
CA THR A 247 -13.66 -7.85 -0.67
C THR A 247 -12.87 -7.09 -1.75
N ARG A 248 -11.90 -6.25 -1.37
CA ARG A 248 -11.07 -5.52 -2.34
C ARG A 248 -10.24 -6.43 -3.24
N GLU A 249 -9.70 -7.52 -2.69
CA GLU A 249 -8.95 -8.50 -3.48
C GLU A 249 -9.86 -9.24 -4.47
N ARG A 250 -11.09 -9.59 -4.05
CA ARG A 250 -12.10 -10.19 -4.95
C ARG A 250 -12.50 -9.22 -6.06
N GLU A 251 -12.69 -7.94 -5.74
CA GLU A 251 -13.01 -6.90 -6.75
C GLU A 251 -11.87 -6.72 -7.76
N ARG A 252 -10.61 -6.65 -7.29
CA ARG A 252 -9.42 -6.59 -8.17
C ARG A 252 -9.31 -7.80 -9.08
N ALA A 253 -9.45 -9.01 -8.52
CA ALA A 253 -9.42 -10.25 -9.29
C ALA A 253 -10.57 -10.33 -10.30
N HIS A 254 -11.76 -9.81 -9.95
CA HIS A 254 -12.89 -9.76 -10.87
C HIS A 254 -12.65 -8.76 -12.02
N GLU A 255 -12.13 -7.57 -11.73
CA GLU A 255 -11.80 -6.58 -12.77
C GLU A 255 -10.67 -7.07 -13.70
N GLU A 256 -9.67 -7.74 -13.14
CA GLU A 256 -8.61 -8.39 -13.93
C GLU A 256 -9.20 -9.48 -14.83
N ARG A 257 -10.07 -10.35 -14.31
CA ARG A 257 -10.77 -11.37 -15.12
C ARG A 257 -11.63 -10.76 -16.24
N ARG A 258 -12.21 -9.57 -16.05
CA ARG A 258 -13.00 -8.88 -17.07
C ARG A 258 -12.13 -8.19 -18.13
N THR A 259 -11.01 -7.60 -17.73
CA THR A 259 -10.16 -6.80 -18.62
C THR A 259 -9.13 -7.64 -19.37
N LYS A 260 -8.68 -8.76 -18.79
CA LYS A 260 -7.74 -9.70 -19.40
C LYS A 260 -8.18 -10.16 -20.79
N PRO A 261 -9.35 -10.81 -21.00
CA PRO A 261 -9.73 -11.32 -22.33
C PRO A 261 -9.79 -10.21 -23.39
N ARG A 262 -10.18 -8.98 -23.00
CA ARG A 262 -10.17 -7.84 -23.93
C ARG A 262 -8.76 -7.47 -24.39
N ARG A 263 -7.77 -7.52 -23.50
CA ARG A 263 -6.36 -7.27 -23.85
C ARG A 263 -5.83 -8.38 -24.76
N GLU A 264 -6.10 -9.62 -24.39
CA GLU A 264 -5.70 -10.80 -25.17
C GLU A 264 -6.30 -10.79 -26.58
N ASP A 265 -7.58 -10.41 -26.72
CA ASP A 265 -8.25 -10.26 -28.01
C ASP A 265 -7.64 -9.15 -28.86
N VAL A 266 -7.25 -8.03 -28.26
CA VAL A 266 -6.59 -6.92 -28.96
C VAL A 266 -5.21 -7.33 -29.45
N GLU A 267 -4.43 -8.03 -28.63
CA GLU A 267 -3.11 -8.53 -29.00
C GLU A 267 -3.18 -9.57 -30.11
N ARG A 268 -4.12 -10.53 -30.02
CA ARG A 268 -4.36 -11.54 -31.06
C ARG A 268 -4.74 -10.91 -32.40
N ARG A 269 -5.70 -9.97 -32.40
CA ARG A 269 -6.10 -9.23 -33.62
C ARG A 269 -4.94 -8.43 -34.21
N ALA A 270 -4.15 -7.79 -33.36
CA ALA A 270 -2.99 -7.03 -33.83
C ALA A 270 -1.95 -7.94 -34.51
N TRP A 271 -1.73 -9.14 -33.98
CA TRP A 271 -0.85 -10.14 -34.59
C TRP A 271 -1.38 -10.65 -35.94
N GLU A 272 -2.66 -11.02 -36.01
CA GLU A 272 -3.31 -11.43 -37.26
C GLU A 272 -3.21 -10.34 -38.34
N MET A 273 -3.44 -9.08 -37.95
CA MET A 273 -3.28 -7.93 -38.84
C MET A 273 -1.83 -7.73 -39.29
N TYR A 274 -0.87 -7.92 -38.39
CA TYR A 274 0.56 -7.84 -38.70
C TYR A 274 0.96 -8.90 -39.73
N GLU A 275 0.61 -10.17 -39.51
CA GLU A 275 0.90 -11.26 -40.46
C GLU A 275 0.17 -11.07 -41.79
N SER A 276 -1.11 -10.67 -41.77
CA SER A 276 -1.89 -10.40 -42.99
C SER A 276 -1.26 -9.30 -43.85
N ARG A 277 -0.85 -8.19 -43.23
CA ARG A 277 -0.16 -7.08 -43.91
C ARG A 277 1.21 -7.50 -44.42
N TRP A 278 1.95 -8.28 -43.64
CA TRP A 278 3.24 -8.82 -44.07
C TRP A 278 3.08 -9.69 -45.32
N ASN A 279 2.13 -10.62 -45.28
CA ASN A 279 1.80 -11.49 -46.41
C ASN A 279 1.36 -10.69 -47.64
N ARG A 280 0.55 -9.64 -47.47
CA ARG A 280 0.15 -8.75 -48.58
C ARG A 280 1.36 -8.12 -49.26
N ILE A 281 2.30 -7.57 -48.50
CA ILE A 281 3.49 -6.91 -49.06
C ILE A 281 4.42 -7.92 -49.75
N THR A 282 4.57 -9.12 -49.19
CA THR A 282 5.46 -10.14 -49.76
C THR A 282 4.85 -10.84 -50.98
N SER A 283 3.54 -11.06 -51.00
CA SER A 283 2.85 -11.79 -52.08
C SER A 283 2.53 -10.92 -53.29
N SER A 284 2.32 -9.61 -53.12
CA SER A 284 2.07 -8.67 -54.22
C SER A 284 3.37 -8.32 -54.95
N SER A 285 4.06 -9.33 -55.48
CA SER A 285 5.35 -9.12 -56.15
C SER A 285 5.25 -8.38 -57.48
N ASP A 286 4.08 -8.41 -58.14
CA ASP A 286 3.93 -7.99 -59.54
C ASP A 286 2.90 -6.87 -59.79
N SER A 287 2.18 -6.38 -58.77
CA SER A 287 1.21 -5.29 -58.97
C SER A 287 1.85 -3.91 -58.79
N VAL A 288 2.31 -3.36 -59.91
CA VAL A 288 3.09 -2.12 -60.11
C VAL A 288 2.46 -0.82 -59.56
N GLU A 289 1.19 -0.79 -59.15
CA GLU A 289 0.48 0.49 -58.94
C GLU A 289 0.22 0.94 -57.50
N SER A 290 0.51 0.13 -56.48
CA SER A 290 0.22 0.53 -55.09
C SER A 290 1.41 1.24 -54.45
N SER A 291 1.44 2.57 -54.54
CA SER A 291 2.35 3.43 -53.76
C SER A 291 2.25 3.13 -52.26
N LEU A 292 3.18 2.31 -51.74
CA LEU A 292 3.23 1.94 -50.32
C LEU A 292 3.68 3.17 -49.50
N LYS A 293 2.97 3.43 -48.40
CA LYS A 293 3.24 4.54 -47.45
C LYS A 293 3.78 3.97 -46.13
N PHE A 294 4.34 4.83 -45.28
CA PHE A 294 4.87 4.43 -43.95
C PHE A 294 3.84 3.66 -43.09
N ASN A 295 2.57 4.07 -43.11
CA ASN A 295 1.49 3.43 -42.36
C ASN A 295 1.02 2.07 -42.92
N ALA A 296 1.40 1.75 -44.16
CA ALA A 296 1.10 0.48 -44.80
C ALA A 296 2.09 -0.61 -44.37
N ILE A 297 3.28 -0.22 -43.91
CA ILE A 297 4.28 -1.14 -43.39
C ILE A 297 3.75 -1.80 -42.10
N PRO A 298 3.79 -3.13 -41.98
CA PRO A 298 3.41 -3.87 -40.78
C PRO A 298 4.46 -3.72 -39.68
N TRP A 299 4.44 -2.61 -38.96
CA TRP A 299 5.32 -2.44 -37.81
C TRP A 299 4.98 -3.43 -36.68
N PRO A 300 5.96 -3.98 -35.94
CA PRO A 300 5.73 -4.97 -34.89
C PRO A 300 5.20 -4.28 -33.61
N MET A 301 3.99 -3.74 -33.70
CA MET A 301 3.31 -2.98 -32.65
C MET A 301 1.80 -3.24 -32.68
N VAL A 302 1.15 -3.16 -31.51
CA VAL A 302 -0.31 -3.30 -31.39
C VAL A 302 -1.05 -2.20 -32.15
N HIS A 303 -0.54 -0.96 -32.07
CA HIS A 303 -1.05 0.19 -32.79
C HIS A 303 -0.04 0.63 -33.85
N GLN A 304 -0.53 0.92 -35.05
CA GLN A 304 0.34 1.32 -36.15
C GLN A 304 0.91 2.71 -35.91
N PRO A 305 2.25 2.88 -35.94
CA PRO A 305 2.90 4.15 -35.71
C PRO A 305 2.57 5.13 -36.85
N LYS A 306 2.53 6.43 -36.52
CA LYS A 306 2.35 7.51 -37.50
C LYS A 306 3.68 8.14 -37.90
N SER A 307 4.69 7.99 -37.04
CA SER A 307 6.03 8.53 -37.21
C SER A 307 7.09 7.56 -36.68
N VAL A 308 8.35 7.80 -37.03
CA VAL A 308 9.49 7.00 -36.53
C VAL A 308 9.65 7.14 -35.01
N ALA A 309 9.31 8.30 -34.43
CA ALA A 309 9.40 8.54 -32.99
C ALA A 309 8.45 7.67 -32.17
N ASP A 310 7.37 7.17 -32.78
CA ASP A 310 6.41 6.27 -32.13
C ASP A 310 6.99 4.84 -31.96
N LEU A 311 8.06 4.49 -32.67
CA LEU A 311 8.70 3.17 -32.61
C LEU A 311 9.53 3.05 -31.33
N THR A 312 8.89 2.68 -30.22
CA THR A 312 9.58 2.49 -28.94
C THR A 312 10.01 1.03 -28.71
N PRO A 313 11.19 0.78 -28.11
CA PRO A 313 11.65 -0.58 -27.79
C PRO A 313 10.66 -1.33 -26.88
N ALA A 314 10.01 -0.61 -25.96
CA ALA A 314 9.03 -1.18 -25.04
C ALA A 314 7.81 -1.74 -25.80
N GLN A 315 7.28 -1.02 -26.79
CA GLN A 315 6.13 -1.49 -27.57
C GLN A 315 6.50 -2.65 -28.50
N ILE A 316 7.69 -2.61 -29.11
CA ILE A 316 8.18 -3.69 -29.97
C ILE A 316 8.39 -4.98 -29.15
N SER A 317 9.00 -4.88 -27.97
CA SER A 317 9.21 -6.02 -27.08
C SER A 317 7.89 -6.58 -26.53
N ALA A 318 6.96 -5.72 -26.12
CA ALA A 318 5.63 -6.14 -25.65
C ALA A 318 4.86 -6.86 -26.77
N PHE A 319 4.93 -6.34 -28.00
CA PHE A 319 4.31 -6.98 -29.15
C PHE A 319 4.95 -8.35 -29.44
N LEU A 320 6.28 -8.47 -29.53
CA LEU A 320 6.96 -9.73 -29.85
C LEU A 320 6.98 -10.78 -28.74
N PHE A 321 6.72 -10.39 -27.50
CA PHE A 321 6.67 -11.31 -26.37
C PHE A 321 5.25 -11.55 -25.83
N SER A 322 4.22 -11.04 -26.50
CA SER A 322 2.85 -11.42 -26.19
C SER A 322 2.66 -12.94 -26.26
N SER A 323 1.95 -13.49 -25.28
CA SER A 323 1.64 -14.93 -25.18
C SER A 323 0.74 -15.41 -26.32
N HIS A 324 0.05 -14.50 -27.01
CA HIS A 324 -1.00 -14.83 -27.97
C HIS A 324 -0.52 -15.04 -29.40
N HIS A 325 0.79 -15.01 -29.63
CA HIS A 325 1.36 -15.34 -30.94
C HIS A 325 2.51 -16.33 -30.82
N SER A 326 2.71 -17.12 -31.87
CA SER A 326 3.76 -18.15 -31.97
C SER A 326 3.85 -19.06 -30.74
N GLU A 327 2.72 -19.68 -30.39
CA GLU A 327 2.66 -20.70 -29.34
C GLU A 327 3.71 -21.79 -29.64
N GLY A 328 4.52 -22.12 -28.62
CA GLY A 328 5.60 -23.12 -28.75
C GLY A 328 6.97 -22.58 -29.19
N GLN A 329 7.09 -21.34 -29.65
CA GLN A 329 8.41 -20.74 -29.95
C GLN A 329 8.99 -20.04 -28.72
N SER A 330 10.27 -20.30 -28.44
CA SER A 330 11.01 -19.57 -27.40
C SER A 330 11.16 -18.08 -27.74
N ARG A 331 11.34 -17.23 -26.73
CA ARG A 331 11.54 -15.77 -26.92
C ARG A 331 12.70 -15.50 -27.89
N LYS A 332 13.81 -16.22 -27.75
CA LYS A 332 14.99 -16.15 -28.61
C LYS A 332 14.69 -16.49 -30.07
N GLU A 333 13.89 -17.53 -30.32
CA GLU A 333 13.48 -17.92 -31.68
C GLU A 333 12.57 -16.88 -32.33
N ARG A 334 11.64 -16.30 -31.56
CA ARG A 334 10.76 -15.22 -32.04
C ARG A 334 11.56 -14.00 -32.47
N VAL A 335 12.55 -13.59 -31.68
CA VAL A 335 13.45 -12.47 -32.02
C VAL A 335 14.27 -12.79 -33.26
N LYS A 336 14.86 -13.99 -33.37
CA LYS A 336 15.60 -14.42 -34.57
C LYS A 336 14.71 -14.45 -35.82
N ALA A 337 13.47 -14.91 -35.71
CA ALA A 337 12.51 -14.90 -36.81
C ALA A 337 12.16 -13.47 -37.25
N ALA A 338 11.95 -12.55 -36.29
CA ALA A 338 11.74 -11.14 -36.57
C ALA A 338 12.97 -10.50 -37.25
N LEU A 339 14.19 -10.76 -36.76
CA LEU A 339 15.43 -10.25 -37.37
C LEU A 339 15.59 -10.71 -38.81
N ARG A 340 15.27 -11.97 -39.12
CA ARG A 340 15.28 -12.48 -40.51
C ARG A 340 14.30 -11.73 -41.42
N ARG A 341 13.13 -11.35 -40.90
CA ARG A 341 12.11 -10.59 -41.64
C ARG A 341 12.52 -9.13 -41.87
N TRP A 342 13.11 -8.50 -40.85
CA TRP A 342 13.54 -7.10 -40.86
C TRP A 342 14.97 -6.89 -41.36
N HIS A 343 15.65 -7.94 -41.83
CA HIS A 343 17.01 -7.84 -42.36
C HIS A 343 17.06 -6.93 -43.61
N PRO A 344 18.06 -6.03 -43.73
CA PRO A 344 18.14 -5.06 -44.82
C PRO A 344 18.11 -5.70 -46.22
N ASP A 345 18.68 -6.90 -46.39
CA ASP A 345 18.63 -7.63 -47.66
C ASP A 345 17.20 -7.99 -48.11
N ARG A 346 16.40 -8.57 -47.20
CA ARG A 346 15.00 -8.95 -47.54
C ARG A 346 14.10 -7.73 -47.58
N PHE A 347 14.26 -6.82 -46.62
CA PHE A 347 13.44 -5.62 -46.52
C PHE A 347 13.76 -4.59 -47.63
N GLY A 348 14.97 -4.61 -48.18
CA GLY A 348 15.37 -3.76 -49.31
C GLY A 348 14.47 -3.90 -50.54
N ARG A 349 13.94 -5.10 -50.80
CA ARG A 349 12.95 -5.34 -51.88
C ARG A 349 11.63 -4.63 -51.63
N VAL A 350 11.23 -4.48 -50.37
CA VAL A 350 10.04 -3.71 -49.96
C VAL A 350 10.31 -2.21 -50.08
N LEU A 351 11.52 -1.76 -49.71
CA LEU A 351 11.91 -0.35 -49.82
C LEU A 351 11.85 0.18 -51.26
N GLN A 352 12.18 -0.65 -52.25
CA GLN A 352 12.10 -0.30 -53.67
C GLN A 352 10.66 -0.03 -54.16
N ARG A 353 9.64 -0.51 -53.44
CA ARG A 353 8.22 -0.33 -53.79
C ARG A 353 7.56 0.88 -53.10
N LEU A 354 8.31 1.56 -52.22
CA LEU A 354 7.80 2.74 -51.51
C LEU A 354 7.88 3.99 -52.37
N THR A 355 6.95 4.91 -52.15
CA THR A 355 7.06 6.26 -52.70
C THR A 355 8.34 6.93 -52.19
N GLU A 356 9.06 7.63 -53.07
CA GLU A 356 10.37 8.21 -52.78
C GLU A 356 10.38 9.09 -51.51
N GLY A 357 9.32 9.88 -51.28
CA GLY A 357 9.19 10.72 -50.08
C GLY A 357 8.98 9.97 -48.75
N GLU A 358 8.56 8.71 -48.78
CA GLU A 358 8.33 7.89 -47.58
C GLU A 358 9.48 6.92 -47.31
N ARG A 359 10.32 6.65 -48.33
CA ARG A 359 11.42 5.69 -48.25
C ARG A 359 12.39 5.98 -47.10
N GLY A 360 12.80 7.24 -46.93
CA GLY A 360 13.72 7.64 -45.86
C GLY A 360 13.15 7.36 -44.45
N LYS A 361 11.87 7.67 -44.23
CA LYS A 361 11.19 7.40 -42.94
C LYS A 361 11.09 5.91 -42.64
N VAL A 362 10.77 5.10 -43.66
CA VAL A 362 10.65 3.65 -43.49
C VAL A 362 12.02 2.99 -43.28
N GLU A 363 13.04 3.45 -43.97
CA GLU A 363 14.42 2.99 -43.78
C GLU A 363 14.90 3.29 -42.36
N GLU A 364 14.74 4.53 -41.89
CA GLU A 364 15.05 4.92 -40.51
C GLU A 364 14.29 4.07 -39.48
N GLY A 365 12.96 3.92 -39.66
CA GLY A 365 12.12 3.12 -38.80
C GLY A 365 12.53 1.64 -38.77
N SER A 366 12.88 1.05 -39.92
CA SER A 366 13.39 -0.32 -39.99
C SER A 366 14.71 -0.48 -39.23
N GLY A 367 15.59 0.52 -39.31
CA GLY A 367 16.84 0.55 -38.54
C GLY A 367 16.61 0.66 -37.03
N VAL A 368 15.57 1.37 -36.58
CA VAL A 368 15.15 1.38 -35.16
C VAL A 368 14.69 0.00 -34.72
N VAL A 369 13.85 -0.67 -35.53
CA VAL A 369 13.36 -2.03 -35.22
C VAL A 369 14.53 -3.00 -35.12
N VAL A 370 15.43 -3.04 -36.10
CA VAL A 370 16.59 -3.97 -36.08
C VAL A 370 17.48 -3.76 -34.85
N ARG A 371 17.77 -2.51 -34.47
CA ARG A 371 18.53 -2.21 -33.24
C ARG A 371 17.81 -2.75 -32.00
N CYS A 372 16.50 -2.49 -31.87
CA CYS A 372 15.70 -3.02 -30.76
C CYS A 372 15.73 -4.55 -30.72
N LEU A 373 15.66 -5.22 -31.87
CA LEU A 373 15.69 -6.68 -31.95
C LEU A 373 17.05 -7.26 -31.56
N ASN A 374 18.16 -6.61 -31.93
CA ASN A 374 19.49 -7.03 -31.50
C ASN A 374 19.66 -6.86 -29.98
N ASP A 375 19.24 -5.73 -29.41
CA ASP A 375 19.26 -5.51 -27.96
C ASP A 375 18.43 -6.56 -27.21
N LEU A 376 17.29 -6.98 -27.77
CA LEU A 376 16.47 -8.06 -27.21
C LEU A 376 17.15 -9.42 -27.35
N LEU A 377 17.83 -9.69 -28.46
CA LEU A 377 18.55 -10.94 -28.69
C LEU A 377 19.74 -11.09 -27.72
N GLU A 378 20.45 -10.01 -27.43
CA GLU A 378 21.55 -9.98 -26.46
C GLU A 378 21.06 -10.24 -25.03
N ARG A 379 19.87 -9.75 -24.66
CA ARG A 379 19.27 -9.98 -23.33
C ARG A 379 18.74 -11.39 -23.12
N GLU A 380 18.25 -12.04 -24.18
CA GLU A 380 17.76 -13.43 -24.16
C GLU A 380 18.86 -14.44 -24.56
N GLY A 381 20.07 -13.92 -24.84
CA GLY A 381 21.23 -14.61 -25.40
C GLY A 381 21.94 -15.44 -24.38
#